data_AF-A0A921H103-F1
#
_entry.id   AF-A0A921H103-F1
#
_cell.length_a   1.000
_cell.length_b   1.000
_cell.length_c   1.000
_cell.angle_alpha   90.00
_cell.angle_beta   90.00
_cell.angle_gamma   90.00
#
_symmetry.space_group_name_H-M   'P 1'
#
loop_
_entity.id
_entity.type
_entity.pdbx_description
1 polymer ?
#
loop_
_entity_poly.entity_id
_entity_poly.type
_entity_poly.pdbx_seq_one_letter_code
_entity_poly.pdbx_strand_id
1 'polypeptide(L)'
;MKNYNGSVLLDALFSFLMLSTLCITLLPLLNISNNKLNDQHSDLELKRVLYNKLIKTPKLPENTNFNQYIITNRDKMICIKKETTNKKVCYQQKS
;
A
#
# COMPACT_ATOMS: atom_id res chain seq x y z
N MET A 1 32.01 -30.44 38.58
CA MET A 1 31.55 -30.61 37.19
C MET A 1 30.51 -29.54 36.91
N LYS A 2 30.75 -28.64 35.94
CA LYS A 2 29.73 -27.67 35.51
C LYS A 2 28.52 -28.44 34.98
N ASN A 3 27.31 -28.06 35.38
CA ASN A 3 26.07 -28.74 34.99
C ASN A 3 25.76 -28.46 33.51
N TYR A 4 26.40 -29.24 32.63
CA TYR A 4 26.42 -29.07 31.18
C TYR A 4 25.01 -29.06 30.59
N ASN A 5 24.13 -29.95 31.06
CA ASN A 5 22.74 -30.03 30.59
C ASN A 5 21.94 -28.77 30.94
N GLY A 6 22.21 -28.15 32.09
CA GLY A 6 21.62 -26.88 32.47
C GLY A 6 22.07 -25.73 31.57
N SER A 7 23.36 -25.71 31.19
CA SER A 7 23.89 -24.72 30.24
C SER A 7 23.25 -24.85 28.87
N VAL A 8 23.16 -26.08 28.33
CA VAL A 8 22.56 -26.35 27.02
C VAL A 8 21.07 -25.97 26.99
N LEU A 9 20.34 -26.26 28.07
CA LEU A 9 18.93 -25.87 28.20
C LEU A 9 18.77 -24.34 28.21
N LEU A 10 19.64 -23.64 28.96
CA LEU A 10 19.60 -22.18 29.05
C LEU A 10 19.86 -21.54 27.67
N ASP A 11 20.87 -22.04 26.96
CA ASP A 11 21.23 -21.56 25.62
C ASP A 11 20.09 -21.80 24.61
N ALA A 12 19.40 -22.95 24.70
CA ALA A 12 18.23 -23.25 23.89
C ALA A 12 17.06 -22.30 24.18
N LEU A 13 16.79 -22.00 25.45
CA LEU A 13 15.74 -21.06 25.85
C LEU A 13 16.05 -19.63 25.38
N PHE A 14 17.29 -19.18 25.51
CA PHE A 14 17.71 -17.87 25.00
C PHE A 14 17.62 -17.79 23.48
N SER A 15 18.02 -18.84 22.77
CA SER A 15 17.89 -18.92 21.31
C SER A 15 16.42 -18.85 20.88
N PHE A 16 15.54 -19.56 21.57
CA PHE A 16 14.10 -19.52 21.31
C PHE A 16 13.52 -18.13 21.60
N LEU A 17 13.90 -17.51 22.70
CA LEU A 17 13.47 -16.15 23.05
C LEU A 17 13.89 -15.15 21.97
N MET A 18 15.14 -15.20 21.50
CA MET A 18 15.63 -14.37 20.40
C MET A 18 14.88 -14.61 19.09
N LEU A 19 14.60 -15.87 18.73
CA LEU A 19 13.81 -16.19 17.53
C LEU A 19 12.38 -15.66 17.65
N SER A 20 11.78 -15.78 18.84
CA SER A 20 10.41 -15.31 19.07
C SER A 20 10.30 -13.78 18.96
N THR A 21 11.26 -13.03 19.52
CA THR A 21 11.29 -11.57 19.40
C THR A 21 11.53 -11.11 17.96
N LEU A 22 12.39 -11.80 17.22
CA LEU A 22 12.56 -11.55 15.79
C LEU A 22 11.26 -11.75 15.03
N CYS A 23 10.54 -12.86 15.24
CA CYS A 23 9.28 -13.11 14.55
C CYS A 23 8.20 -12.07 14.91
N ILE A 24 8.07 -11.72 16.20
CA ILE A 24 7.08 -10.74 16.68
C ILE A 24 7.35 -9.34 16.09
N THR A 25 8.60 -9.00 15.82
CA THR A 25 8.96 -7.69 15.25
C THR A 25 8.92 -7.67 13.72
N LEU A 26 9.45 -8.70 13.06
CA LEU A 26 9.55 -8.73 11.60
C LEU A 26 8.19 -8.94 10.92
N LEU A 27 7.33 -9.82 11.44
CA LEU A 27 6.07 -10.16 10.78
C LEU A 27 5.13 -8.94 10.64
N PRO A 28 4.91 -8.12 11.69
CA PRO A 28 4.12 -6.90 11.55
C PRO A 28 4.75 -5.91 10.57
N LEU A 29 6.07 -5.75 10.59
CA LEU A 29 6.78 -4.84 9.68
C LEU A 29 6.62 -5.27 8.21
N LEU A 30 6.74 -6.56 7.92
CA LEU A 30 6.51 -7.11 6.59
C LEU A 30 5.06 -6.89 6.14
N ASN A 31 4.09 -7.10 7.03
CA ASN A 31 2.68 -6.88 6.71
C ASN A 31 2.39 -5.39 6.41
N ILE A 32 2.89 -4.47 7.24
CA ILE A 32 2.75 -3.02 7.02
C ILE A 32 3.40 -2.63 5.69
N SER A 33 4.60 -3.14 5.42
CA SER A 33 5.34 -2.87 4.18
C SER A 33 4.57 -3.35 2.95
N ASN A 34 4.05 -4.59 2.98
CA ASN A 34 3.29 -5.15 1.87
C ASN A 34 2.01 -4.35 1.59
N ASN A 35 1.28 -3.96 2.63
CA ASN A 35 0.08 -3.14 2.48
C ASN A 35 0.42 -1.76 1.90
N LYS A 36 1.50 -1.13 2.38
CA LYS A 36 1.96 0.16 1.85
C LYS A 36 2.38 0.07 0.38
N LEU A 37 3.08 -0.99 -0.01
CA LEU A 37 3.44 -1.24 -1.41
C LEU A 37 2.21 -1.42 -2.28
N ASN A 38 1.20 -2.16 -1.81
CA ASN A 38 -0.04 -2.35 -2.55
C ASN A 38 -0.83 -1.04 -2.72
N ASP A 39 -0.84 -0.18 -1.70
CA ASP A 39 -1.46 1.14 -1.80
C ASP A 39 -0.71 2.07 -2.75
N GLN A 40 0.63 2.08 -2.71
CA GLN A 40 1.45 2.82 -3.66
C GLN A 40 1.26 2.33 -5.09
N HIS A 41 1.16 1.01 -5.29
CA HIS A 41 0.89 0.43 -6.61
C HIS A 41 -0.48 0.85 -7.13
N SER A 42 -1.52 0.83 -6.28
CA SER A 42 -2.85 1.29 -6.64
C SER A 42 -2.86 2.79 -6.97
N ASP A 43 -2.14 3.61 -6.23
CA ASP A 43 -2.01 5.06 -6.49
C ASP A 43 -1.34 5.32 -7.85
N LEU A 44 -0.24 4.62 -8.14
CA LEU A 44 0.46 4.70 -9.44
C LEU A 44 -0.43 4.27 -10.61
N GLU A 45 -1.20 3.20 -10.45
CA GLU A 45 -2.17 2.73 -11.46
C GLU A 45 -3.17 3.85 -11.78
N LEU A 46 -3.76 4.48 -10.75
CA LEU A 46 -4.73 5.55 -10.91
C LEU A 46 -4.10 6.80 -11.55
N LYS A 47 -2.89 7.21 -11.14
CA LYS A 47 -2.16 8.32 -11.78
C LYS A 47 -1.92 8.07 -13.26
N ARG A 48 -1.54 6.84 -13.63
CA ARG A 48 -1.31 6.46 -15.03
C ARG A 48 -2.59 6.55 -15.85
N VAL A 49 -3.72 6.10 -15.31
CA VAL A 49 -5.04 6.23 -15.95
C VAL A 49 -5.37 7.70 -16.22
N LEU A 50 -5.21 8.56 -15.22
CA LEU A 50 -5.47 9.98 -15.37
C LEU A 50 -4.54 10.64 -16.40
N TYR A 51 -3.24 10.37 -16.32
CA TYR A 51 -2.26 10.90 -17.26
C TYR A 51 -2.61 10.53 -18.71
N ASN A 52 -2.89 9.25 -18.96
CA ASN A 52 -3.29 8.76 -20.28
C ASN A 52 -4.58 9.43 -20.78
N LYS A 53 -5.52 9.72 -19.89
CA LYS A 53 -6.76 10.40 -20.26
C LYS A 53 -6.53 11.88 -20.55
N LEU A 54 -5.75 12.58 -19.71
CA LEU A 54 -5.42 14.00 -19.88
C LEU A 54 -4.63 14.28 -21.16
N ILE A 55 -3.71 13.39 -21.56
CA ILE A 55 -3.02 13.51 -22.85
C ILE A 55 -4.03 13.55 -24.02
N LYS A 56 -5.04 12.67 -23.97
CA LYS A 56 -6.05 12.57 -25.04
C LYS A 56 -7.11 13.65 -24.94
N THR A 57 -7.39 14.14 -23.74
CA THR A 57 -8.48 15.08 -23.47
C THR A 57 -8.05 16.04 -22.36
N PRO A 58 -7.39 17.17 -22.70
CA PRO A 58 -6.80 18.09 -21.72
C PRO A 58 -7.82 18.70 -20.76
N LYS A 59 -9.08 18.84 -21.22
CA LYS A 59 -10.21 19.26 -20.39
C LYS A 59 -11.09 18.05 -20.10
N LEU A 60 -10.95 17.50 -18.89
CA LEU A 60 -11.81 16.43 -18.40
C LEU A 60 -13.23 16.97 -18.15
N PRO A 61 -14.27 16.39 -18.76
CA PRO A 61 -15.66 16.58 -18.36
C PRO A 61 -15.86 16.29 -16.87
N GLU A 62 -16.93 16.83 -16.30
CA GLU A 62 -17.24 16.70 -14.86
C GLU A 62 -17.28 15.23 -14.40
N ASN A 63 -17.82 14.33 -15.24
CA ASN A 63 -17.76 12.89 -15.05
C ASN A 63 -17.27 12.22 -16.34
N THR A 64 -16.29 11.34 -16.21
CA THR A 64 -15.72 10.56 -17.31
C THR A 64 -15.56 9.11 -16.89
N ASN A 65 -16.21 8.21 -17.62
CA ASN A 65 -15.97 6.78 -17.47
C ASN A 65 -14.77 6.37 -18.33
N PHE A 66 -13.87 5.58 -17.74
CA PHE A 66 -12.70 5.03 -18.40
C PHE A 66 -12.50 3.58 -17.98
N ASN A 67 -13.04 2.65 -18.77
CA ASN A 67 -13.11 1.23 -18.42
C ASN A 67 -13.75 1.04 -17.03
N GLN A 68 -13.03 0.43 -16.09
CA GLN A 68 -13.45 0.19 -14.69
C GLN A 68 -13.25 1.40 -13.76
N TYR A 69 -12.93 2.58 -14.31
CA TYR A 69 -12.60 3.78 -13.56
C TYR A 69 -13.62 4.88 -13.84
N ILE A 70 -14.06 5.56 -12.78
CA ILE A 70 -14.83 6.80 -12.86
C ILE A 70 -13.90 7.94 -12.47
N ILE A 71 -13.71 8.89 -13.38
CA ILE A 71 -12.97 10.13 -13.14
C ILE A 71 -13.98 11.26 -12.95
N THR A 72 -13.93 11.92 -11.80
CA THR A 72 -14.79 13.06 -11.47
C THR A 72 -13.94 14.32 -11.35
N ASN A 73 -14.32 15.39 -12.04
CA ASN A 73 -13.67 16.69 -12.01
C ASN A 73 -14.64 17.72 -11.42
N ARG A 74 -14.45 18.10 -10.15
CA ARG A 74 -15.28 19.09 -9.44
C ARG A 74 -14.42 19.94 -8.54
N ASP A 75 -14.75 21.23 -8.40
CA ASP A 75 -14.14 22.13 -7.41
C ASP A 75 -12.60 22.17 -7.45
N LYS A 76 -12.01 22.17 -8.66
CA LYS A 76 -10.55 22.08 -8.89
C LYS A 76 -9.91 20.80 -8.33
N MET A 77 -10.71 19.74 -8.11
CA MET A 77 -10.26 18.43 -7.68
C MET A 77 -10.58 17.39 -8.75
N ILE A 78 -9.60 16.57 -9.10
CA ILE A 78 -9.79 15.39 -9.94
C ILE A 78 -9.74 14.17 -9.04
N CYS A 79 -10.83 13.44 -8.95
CA CYS A 79 -10.87 12.15 -8.27
C CYS A 79 -11.03 11.00 -9.25
N ILE A 80 -10.39 9.88 -8.94
CA ILE A 80 -10.46 8.65 -9.73
C ILE A 80 -10.89 7.55 -8.78
N LYS A 81 -11.98 6.87 -9.13
CA LYS A 81 -12.53 5.76 -8.37
C LYS A 81 -12.48 4.49 -9.22
N LYS A 82 -11.93 3.41 -8.67
CA LYS A 82 -12.05 2.07 -9.26
C LYS A 82 -13.38 1.46 -8.81
N GLU A 83 -14.24 1.08 -9.75
CA GLU A 83 -15.59 0.59 -9.42
C GLU A 83 -15.55 -0.71 -8.62
N THR A 84 -14.62 -1.61 -8.93
CA THR A 84 -14.52 -2.94 -8.32
C THR A 84 -14.07 -2.91 -6.87
N THR A 85 -13.19 -1.97 -6.49
CA THR A 85 -12.60 -1.93 -5.14
C THR A 85 -13.08 -0.75 -4.31
N ASN A 86 -13.90 0.14 -4.89
CA ASN A 86 -14.26 1.45 -4.32
C ASN A 86 -13.06 2.34 -3.90
N LYS A 87 -11.81 1.96 -4.21
CA LYS A 87 -10.63 2.80 -3.94
C LYS A 87 -10.75 4.09 -4.74
N LYS A 88 -10.59 5.21 -4.04
CA LYS A 88 -10.69 6.56 -4.59
C LYS A 88 -9.44 7.35 -4.23
N VAL A 89 -8.83 8.00 -5.21
CA VAL A 89 -7.75 8.97 -4.99
C VAL A 89 -8.16 10.30 -5.61
N CYS A 90 -7.88 11.40 -4.92
CA CYS A 90 -8.19 12.75 -5.36
C CYS A 90 -6.93 13.60 -5.43
N TYR A 91 -6.83 14.42 -6.48
CA TYR A 91 -5.72 15.33 -6.73
C TYR A 91 -6.25 16.74 -6.88
N GLN A 92 -5.57 17.70 -6.26
CA GLN A 92 -5.85 19.11 -6.48
C GLN A 92 -5.23 19.55 -7.80
N GLN A 93 -6.04 20.17 -8.66
CA GLN A 93 -5.56 20.83 -9.87
C GLN A 93 -4.73 22.04 -9.45
N LYS A 94 -3.45 22.04 -9.85
CA LYS A 94 -2.66 23.27 -9.80
C LYS A 94 -3.23 24.22 -10.85
N SER A 95 -3.75 25.36 -10.38
CA SER A 95 -4.07 26.52 -11.24
C SER A 95 -2.82 27.07 -11.89
#